data_AF-A0A932Z7A8-F1
#
_entry.id   AF-A0A932Z7A8-F1
#
_cell.length_a   1.000
_cell.length_b   1.000
_cell.length_c   1.000
_cell.angle_alpha   90.00
_cell.angle_beta   90.00
_cell.angle_gamma   90.00
#
_symmetry.space_group_name_H-M   'P 1'
#
loop_
_entity.id
_entity.type
_entity.pdbx_description
1 polymer ?
#
loop_
_entity_poly.entity_id
_entity_poly.type
_entity_poly.pdbx_seq_one_letter_code
_entity_poly.pdbx_strand_id
1 'polypeptide(L)'
;MITDNRISTIPKPVGSVRGGTCTDATNNMVAFPDSTSNVVNGGKVTDPSEKKYTNPGDKTGYTLFGHDIEGNNTQVTTALINYVNRATIQFYYTVESSGTVHQCASANGAEINS
;
A
#
# COMPACT_ATOMS: atom_id res chain seq x y z
N MET A 1 -2.75 0.83 -8.76
CA MET A 1 -1.99 1.33 -7.58
C MET A 1 -0.95 2.38 -7.96
N ILE A 2 0.11 2.05 -8.71
CA ILE A 2 1.18 3.00 -9.10
C ILE A 2 0.61 4.24 -9.82
N THR A 3 -0.14 4.01 -10.90
CA THR A 3 -0.79 5.08 -11.68
C THR A 3 -1.83 5.84 -10.86
N ASP A 4 -2.70 5.14 -10.13
CA ASP A 4 -3.79 5.76 -9.35
C ASP A 4 -3.26 6.69 -8.26
N ASN A 5 -2.07 6.41 -7.73
CA ASN A 5 -1.41 7.20 -6.70
C ASN A 5 -0.33 8.14 -7.25
N ARG A 6 -0.20 8.24 -8.58
CA ARG A 6 0.79 9.08 -9.28
C ARG A 6 2.23 8.92 -8.77
N ILE A 7 2.60 7.69 -8.42
CA ILE A 7 3.97 7.34 -8.04
C ILE A 7 4.65 6.60 -9.18
N SER A 8 5.98 6.59 -9.21
CA SER A 8 6.78 5.82 -10.18
C SER A 8 7.33 4.52 -9.59
N THR A 9 7.51 4.47 -8.26
CA THR A 9 7.91 3.28 -7.50
C THR A 9 7.19 3.24 -6.16
N ILE A 10 7.08 2.05 -5.58
CA ILE A 10 6.69 1.91 -4.17
C ILE A 10 7.88 2.35 -3.29
N PRO A 11 7.71 3.36 -2.42
CA PRO A 11 8.83 3.86 -1.61
C PRO A 11 9.34 2.82 -0.61
N LYS A 12 8.43 2.06 -0.01
CA LYS A 12 8.75 0.97 0.90
C LYS A 12 7.99 -0.27 0.45
N PRO A 13 8.53 -1.05 -0.49
CA PRO A 13 7.90 -2.30 -0.91
C PRO A 13 7.71 -3.26 0.27
N VAL A 14 6.76 -4.19 0.15
CA VAL A 14 6.53 -5.25 1.13
C VAL A 14 7.02 -6.57 0.55
N GLY A 15 8.03 -7.13 1.19
CA GLY A 15 8.58 -8.43 0.81
C GLY A 15 9.16 -8.47 -0.60
N SER A 16 9.53 -9.67 -1.02
CA SER A 16 10.05 -9.94 -2.38
C SER A 16 9.84 -11.41 -2.73
N VAL A 17 9.99 -11.74 -4.02
CA VAL A 17 10.01 -13.14 -4.47
C VAL A 17 11.36 -13.46 -5.09
N ARG A 18 12.00 -14.55 -4.62
CA ARG A 18 13.25 -15.05 -5.20
C ARG A 18 13.19 -16.56 -5.36
N GLY A 19 13.35 -17.03 -6.59
CA GLY A 19 13.28 -18.46 -6.91
C GLY A 19 11.95 -19.10 -6.52
N GLY A 20 10.83 -18.38 -6.70
CA GLY A 20 9.48 -18.84 -6.34
C GLY A 20 9.18 -18.86 -4.83
N THR A 21 10.07 -18.33 -4.00
CA THR A 21 9.87 -18.21 -2.55
C THR A 21 9.65 -16.76 -2.17
N CYS A 22 8.55 -16.49 -1.48
CA CYS A 22 8.27 -15.18 -0.90
C CYS A 22 9.04 -14.98 0.40
N THR A 23 9.46 -13.76 0.67
CA THR A 23 10.02 -13.33 1.96
C THR A 23 9.25 -12.11 2.45
N ASP A 24 8.88 -12.10 3.73
CA ASP A 24 8.15 -11.00 4.40
C ASP A 24 6.84 -10.60 3.69
N ALA A 25 6.17 -11.56 3.05
CA ALA A 25 4.83 -11.34 2.52
C ALA A 25 3.84 -11.07 3.66
N THR A 26 2.82 -10.25 3.41
CA THR A 26 1.83 -9.88 4.42
C THR A 26 0.42 -10.15 3.95
N ASN A 27 -0.45 -10.49 4.89
CA ASN A 27 -1.90 -10.50 4.68
C ASN A 27 -2.60 -9.28 5.30
N ASN A 28 -1.83 -8.35 5.89
CA ASN A 28 -2.34 -7.11 6.46
C ASN A 28 -2.37 -6.00 5.39
N MET A 29 -3.57 -5.68 4.91
CA MET A 29 -3.82 -4.71 3.84
C MET A 29 -3.77 -3.26 4.32
N VAL A 30 -3.72 -3.04 5.64
CA VAL A 30 -3.42 -1.73 6.25
C VAL A 30 -1.92 -1.45 6.23
N ALA A 31 -1.08 -2.48 6.05
CA ALA A 31 0.37 -2.32 5.92
C ALA A 31 0.85 -2.33 4.47
N PHE A 32 0.02 -2.81 3.54
CA PHE A 32 0.40 -3.10 2.17
C PHE A 32 -0.01 -1.98 1.20
N PRO A 33 0.88 -1.50 0.31
CA PRO A 33 2.29 -1.84 0.18
C PRO A 33 3.17 -1.06 1.16
N ASP A 34 2.68 0.06 1.70
CA ASP A 34 3.48 0.98 2.50
C ASP A 34 2.52 1.69 3.46
N SER A 35 2.75 1.58 4.76
CA SER A 35 1.92 2.23 5.78
C SER A 35 2.54 3.50 6.35
N THR A 36 3.74 3.87 5.91
CA THR A 36 4.56 4.86 6.62
C THR A 36 5.00 6.03 5.75
N SER A 37 4.97 5.90 4.43
CA SER A 37 5.35 7.00 3.54
C SER A 37 4.28 8.08 3.49
N ASN A 38 4.69 9.34 3.58
CA ASN A 38 3.77 10.49 3.59
C ASN A 38 4.38 11.67 2.82
N VAL A 39 3.68 12.81 2.76
CA VAL A 39 4.12 14.00 2.02
C VAL A 39 5.53 14.48 2.40
N VAL A 40 6.04 14.17 3.59
CA VAL A 40 7.39 14.57 4.04
C VAL A 40 8.46 13.48 3.87
N ASN A 41 8.09 12.24 3.55
CA ASN A 41 9.01 11.11 3.48
C ASN A 41 8.68 10.16 2.32
N GLY A 42 8.80 10.66 1.09
CA GLY A 42 8.69 9.86 -0.13
C GLY A 42 7.29 9.33 -0.44
N GLY A 43 6.25 9.86 0.20
CA GLY A 43 4.87 9.38 0.07
C GLY A 43 3.90 10.34 -0.61
N LYS A 44 2.61 10.17 -0.31
CA LYS A 44 1.50 10.84 -1.01
C LYS A 44 1.64 12.36 -0.99
N VAL A 45 1.79 12.98 -2.17
CA VAL A 45 1.96 14.44 -2.28
C VAL A 45 0.62 15.13 -2.55
N THR A 46 -0.12 14.66 -3.54
CA THR A 46 -1.44 15.19 -3.91
C THR A 46 -2.44 14.09 -4.18
N ASP A 47 -3.73 14.40 -3.99
CA ASP A 47 -4.85 13.54 -4.34
C ASP A 47 -5.17 13.61 -5.86
N PRO A 48 -6.12 12.81 -6.38
CA PRO A 48 -6.50 12.84 -7.79
C PRO A 48 -6.95 14.22 -8.30
N SER A 49 -7.51 15.07 -7.43
CA SER A 49 -7.96 16.43 -7.70
C SER A 49 -6.90 17.51 -7.42
N GLU A 50 -5.64 17.11 -7.25
CA GLU A 50 -4.47 17.98 -7.02
C GLU A 50 -4.43 18.70 -5.66
N LYS A 51 -5.29 18.34 -4.70
CA LYS A 51 -5.17 18.86 -3.34
C LYS A 51 -4.01 18.18 -2.62
N LYS A 52 -3.27 18.94 -1.80
CA LYS A 52 -2.09 18.43 -1.09
C LYS A 52 -2.49 17.61 0.13
N TYR A 53 -1.88 16.45 0.27
CA TYR A 53 -1.86 15.74 1.55
C TYR A 53 -0.91 16.44 2.52
N THR A 54 -1.16 16.24 3.81
CA THR A 54 -0.41 16.80 4.93
C THR A 54 -0.15 15.72 5.97
N ASN A 55 0.87 15.91 6.80
CA ASN A 55 1.17 15.03 7.92
C ASN A 55 1.42 15.91 9.15
N PRO A 56 0.70 15.72 10.28
CA PRO A 56 -0.15 14.57 10.63
C PRO A 56 -1.61 14.61 10.15
N GLY A 57 -2.01 15.61 9.35
CA GLY A 57 -3.41 15.85 8.99
C GLY A 57 -4.08 14.71 8.21
N ASP A 58 -3.42 14.12 7.22
CA ASP A 58 -3.93 13.00 6.43
C ASP A 58 -3.16 11.71 6.79
N LYS A 59 -3.73 10.55 6.47
CA LYS A 59 -3.11 9.24 6.69
C LYS A 59 -1.91 9.02 5.80
N THR A 60 -0.95 8.32 6.39
CA THR A 60 0.27 7.90 5.73
C THR A 60 0.06 6.60 4.96
N GLY A 61 0.91 6.39 3.96
CA GLY A 61 1.02 5.16 3.20
C GLY A 61 0.23 5.14 1.91
N TYR A 62 0.36 4.04 1.18
CA TYR A 62 -0.36 3.76 -0.07
C TYR A 62 -1.29 2.56 0.10
N THR A 63 -1.90 2.45 1.28
CA THR A 63 -2.51 1.20 1.75
C THR A 63 -3.74 0.79 0.94
N LEU A 64 -3.99 -0.51 0.80
CA LEU A 64 -5.20 -0.99 0.10
C LEU A 64 -6.48 -0.86 0.94
N PHE A 65 -6.33 -0.70 2.26
CA PHE A 65 -7.43 -0.52 3.19
C PHE A 65 -7.24 0.76 4.02
N GLY A 66 -8.31 1.56 4.08
CA GLY A 66 -8.45 2.69 4.99
C GLY A 66 -7.51 3.86 4.71
N HIS A 67 -7.23 4.17 3.45
CA HIS A 67 -6.42 5.33 3.05
C HIS A 67 -7.30 6.52 2.65
N ASP A 68 -6.82 7.74 2.85
CA ASP A 68 -7.57 8.94 2.44
C ASP A 68 -7.71 9.01 0.92
N ILE A 69 -8.90 9.41 0.47
CA ILE A 69 -9.18 9.69 -0.94
C ILE A 69 -8.78 11.12 -1.32
N GLU A 70 -8.92 12.07 -0.39
CA GLU A 70 -8.69 13.49 -0.60
C GLU A 70 -7.65 14.02 0.39
N GLY A 71 -6.77 14.90 -0.09
CA GLY A 71 -5.88 15.67 0.77
C GLY A 71 -6.65 16.86 1.34
N ASN A 72 -6.98 16.82 2.63
CA ASN A 72 -7.78 17.88 3.28
C ASN A 72 -7.27 18.28 4.66
N ASN A 73 -6.10 17.78 5.06
CA ASN A 73 -5.49 18.06 6.37
C ASN A 73 -6.32 17.59 7.56
N THR A 74 -7.22 16.62 7.35
CA THR A 74 -8.06 16.04 8.40
C THR A 74 -8.29 14.54 8.15
N GLN A 75 -7.89 13.70 9.10
CA GLN A 75 -8.23 12.28 9.04
C GLN A 75 -9.72 12.10 9.32
N VAL A 76 -10.51 11.83 8.28
CA VAL A 76 -11.95 11.59 8.41
C VAL A 76 -12.29 10.19 7.94
N THR A 77 -12.85 9.36 8.83
CA THR A 77 -13.17 7.95 8.53
C THR A 77 -14.21 7.78 7.43
N THR A 78 -15.03 8.79 7.17
CA THR A 78 -16.04 8.80 6.09
C THR A 78 -15.46 9.14 4.72
N ALA A 79 -14.22 9.63 4.65
CA ALA A 79 -13.52 9.98 3.42
C ALA A 79 -12.36 9.01 3.12
N LEU A 80 -12.49 7.75 3.58
CA LEU A 80 -11.53 6.69 3.31
C LEU A 80 -11.99 5.85 2.13
N ILE A 81 -11.01 5.42 1.33
CA ILE A 81 -11.20 4.50 0.22
C ILE A 81 -10.54 3.15 0.54
N ASN A 82 -11.22 2.10 0.13
CA ASN A 82 -10.88 0.70 0.36
C ASN A 82 -10.86 -0.01 -1.00
N TYR A 83 -9.69 -0.42 -1.47
CA TYR A 83 -9.56 -1.26 -2.65
C TYR A 83 -9.88 -2.73 -2.33
N VAL A 84 -9.83 -3.10 -1.06
CA VAL A 84 -10.24 -4.40 -0.53
C VAL A 84 -11.25 -4.20 0.61
N ASN A 85 -12.17 -5.15 0.79
CA ASN A 85 -13.24 -5.01 1.79
C ASN A 85 -12.83 -5.40 3.22
N ARG A 86 -11.59 -5.87 3.44
CA ARG A 86 -11.08 -6.35 4.74
C ARG A 86 -9.64 -5.93 4.97
N ALA A 87 -9.34 -5.58 6.22
CA ALA A 87 -7.98 -5.24 6.67
C ALA A 87 -7.00 -6.43 6.65
N THR A 88 -7.52 -7.65 6.80
CA THR A 88 -6.73 -8.88 6.74
C THR A 88 -7.39 -9.88 5.80
N ILE A 89 -6.60 -10.53 4.95
CA ILE A 89 -7.06 -11.49 3.95
C ILE A 89 -6.45 -12.88 4.16
N GLN A 90 -6.95 -13.87 3.43
CA GLN A 90 -6.58 -15.27 3.63
C GLN A 90 -5.14 -15.59 3.20
N PHE A 91 -4.69 -15.02 2.07
CA PHE A 91 -3.36 -15.25 1.51
C PHE A 91 -2.41 -14.11 1.85
N TYR A 92 -1.11 -14.35 1.64
CA TYR A 92 -0.05 -13.38 1.85
C TYR A 92 0.39 -12.80 0.52
N TYR A 93 0.85 -11.56 0.52
CA TYR A 93 1.23 -10.86 -0.69
C TYR A 93 2.53 -10.10 -0.49
N THR A 94 3.34 -10.09 -1.54
CA THR A 94 4.46 -9.16 -1.68
C THR A 94 4.11 -8.11 -2.72
N VAL A 95 4.82 -6.99 -2.66
CA VAL A 95 4.80 -5.94 -3.67
C VAL A 95 6.20 -5.38 -3.80
N GLU A 96 6.79 -5.55 -4.97
CA GLU A 96 8.13 -5.07 -5.26
C GLU A 96 8.11 -3.56 -5.55
N SER A 97 9.28 -2.94 -5.63
CA SER A 97 9.41 -1.49 -5.88
C SER A 97 8.80 -1.04 -7.21
N SER A 98 8.72 -1.94 -8.19
CA SER A 98 8.04 -1.76 -9.48
C SER A 98 6.51 -1.71 -9.36
N GLY A 99 5.95 -2.12 -8.23
CA GLY A 99 4.53 -2.36 -8.05
C GLY A 99 4.07 -3.75 -8.49
N THR A 100 4.98 -4.66 -8.87
CA THR A 100 4.63 -6.07 -9.12
C THR A 100 4.14 -6.72 -7.84
N VAL A 101 2.95 -7.34 -7.88
CA VAL A 101 2.34 -8.02 -6.73
C VAL A 101 2.39 -9.53 -6.94
N HIS A 102 2.85 -10.25 -5.91
CA HIS A 102 2.85 -11.71 -5.90
C HIS A 102 1.95 -12.25 -4.79
N GLN A 103 1.33 -13.40 -5.01
CA GLN A 103 0.54 -14.10 -4.00
C GLN A 103 1.32 -15.29 -3.45
N CYS A 104 1.27 -15.47 -2.13
CA CYS A 104 2.10 -16.40 -1.37
C CYS A 104 1.25 -17.21 -0.40
N ALA A 105 1.62 -18.49 -0.21
CA ALA A 105 0.91 -19.40 0.69
C ALA A 105 1.08 -19.03 2.18
N SER A 106 2.20 -18.40 2.53
CA SER A 106 2.49 -17.86 3.86
C SER A 106 3.47 -16.69 3.73
N ALA A 107 3.78 -16.02 4.85
CA ALA A 107 4.72 -14.90 4.88
C ALA A 107 6.08 -15.23 4.26
N ASN A 108 6.58 -16.46 4.46
CA ASN A 108 7.86 -16.95 3.95
C ASN A 108 7.68 -18.25 3.13
N GLY A 109 6.58 -18.34 2.38
CA GLY A 109 6.16 -19.55 1.67
C GLY A 109 6.39 -19.51 0.17
N ALA A 110 5.93 -20.56 -0.51
CA ALA A 110 5.90 -20.61 -1.97
C ALA A 110 4.95 -19.55 -2.54
N GLU A 111 5.35 -18.96 -3.65
CA GLU A 111 4.48 -18.22 -4.55
C GLU A 111 3.43 -19.18 -5.14
N ILE A 112 2.17 -18.74 -5.23
CA ILE A 112 1.04 -19.62 -5.62
C ILE A 112 0.65 -19.43 -7.11
N ASN A 113 1.08 -18.36 -7.77
CA ASN A 113 0.76 -18.09 -9.17
C ASN A 113 2.02 -17.64 -9.92
N SER A 114 2.71 -18.60 -10.55
CA SER A 114 3.75 -18.35 -11.56
C SER A 114 3.21 -18.61 -12.96
#